data_AF-A0A359CRV7-F1
#
_entry.id   AF-A0A359CRV7-F1
#
_cell.length_a   1.000
_cell.length_b   1.000
_cell.length_c   1.000
_cell.angle_alpha   90.00
_cell.angle_beta   90.00
_cell.angle_gamma   90.00
#
_symmetry.space_group_name_H-M   'P 1'
#
loop_
_entity.id
_entity.type
_entity.pdbx_description
1 polymer ?
#
loop_
_entity_poly.entity_id
_entity_poly.type
_entity_poly.pdbx_seq_one_letter_code
_entity_poly.pdbx_strand_id
1 'polypeptide(L)'
;MIQIDDAGSGSLVGGTLIGLLRVETFEFYYDIIPIEYFTTPFFENKLYLNYCTIIINEGLKYLKPDKNEKIEICQGYIFEKARAYLKQNSYNFYPTKIEEPLQSKIED
;
A
#
# COMPACT_ATOMS: atom_id res chain seq x y z
N MET A 1 -2.48 7.83 12.84
CA MET A 1 -3.04 7.68 11.48
C MET A 1 -1.99 7.06 10.62
N ILE A 2 -2.40 6.16 9.75
CA ILE A 2 -1.49 5.47 8.83
C ILE A 2 -1.74 5.98 7.42
N GLN A 3 -0.69 6.34 6.70
CA GLN A 3 -0.73 6.62 5.26
C GLN A 3 -0.23 5.38 4.51
N ILE A 4 -0.84 5.09 3.36
CA ILE A 4 -0.47 3.98 2.47
C ILE A 4 -0.38 4.50 1.04
N ASP A 5 0.79 4.36 0.42
CA ASP A 5 1.04 4.82 -0.94
C ASP A 5 2.02 3.91 -1.69
N ASP A 6 2.10 4.09 -3.00
CA ASP A 6 3.02 3.35 -3.87
C ASP A 6 4.03 4.26 -4.57
N ALA A 7 5.21 3.72 -4.83
CA ALA A 7 6.22 4.36 -5.67
C ALA A 7 6.70 3.37 -6.75
N GLY A 8 6.83 3.86 -7.98
CA GLY A 8 7.34 3.07 -9.11
C GLY A 8 6.27 2.33 -9.94
N SER A 9 4.97 2.46 -9.65
CA SER A 9 3.92 1.86 -10.51
C SER A 9 3.87 2.45 -11.92
N GLY A 10 4.41 3.66 -12.12
CA GLY A 10 4.59 4.29 -13.44
C GLY A 10 5.91 3.98 -14.15
N SER A 11 6.90 3.39 -13.45
CA SER A 11 8.22 3.06 -13.98
C SER A 11 8.73 1.79 -13.31
N LEU A 12 8.47 0.65 -13.92
CA LEU A 12 8.63 -0.69 -13.33
C LEU A 12 10.10 -1.18 -13.26
N VAL A 13 11.10 -0.30 -13.33
CA VAL A 13 12.53 -0.68 -13.46
C VAL A 13 12.99 -1.61 -12.31
N GLY A 14 12.39 -1.50 -11.12
CA GLY A 14 12.70 -2.35 -9.95
C GLY A 14 11.47 -2.98 -9.28
N GLY A 15 10.31 -2.98 -9.93
CA GLY A 15 9.02 -3.31 -9.31
C GLY A 15 8.27 -2.09 -8.77
N THR A 16 7.37 -2.28 -7.83
CA THR A 16 6.59 -1.20 -7.20
C THR A 16 6.68 -1.30 -5.69
N LEU A 17 7.21 -0.26 -5.04
CA LEU A 17 7.27 -0.15 -3.59
C LEU A 17 5.87 0.18 -3.06
N ILE A 18 5.46 -0.49 -1.99
CA ILE A 18 4.25 -0.17 -1.22
C ILE A 18 4.69 0.23 0.18
N GLY A 19 4.43 1.48 0.56
CA GLY A 19 4.82 2.06 1.84
C GLY A 19 3.62 2.24 2.77
N LEU A 20 3.84 2.00 4.06
CA LEU A 20 2.91 2.27 5.15
C LEU A 20 3.63 3.07 6.25
N LEU A 21 3.09 4.22 6.62
CA LEU A 21 3.70 5.10 7.62
C LEU A 21 2.68 5.53 8.67
N ARG A 22 2.97 5.26 9.94
CA ARG A 22 2.25 5.90 11.05
C ARG A 22 2.81 7.30 11.26
N VAL A 23 2.03 8.33 10.95
CA VAL A 23 2.49 9.72 10.90
C VAL A 23 2.98 10.23 12.26
N GLU A 24 2.35 9.82 13.36
CA GLU A 24 2.65 10.33 14.70
C GLU A 24 3.95 9.80 15.28
N THR A 25 4.38 8.61 14.85
CA THR A 25 5.56 7.90 15.41
C THR A 25 6.68 7.72 14.39
N PHE A 26 6.40 7.96 13.11
CA PHE A 26 7.25 7.61 11.99
C PHE A 26 7.61 6.11 11.90
N GLU A 27 6.85 5.24 12.57
CA GLU A 27 6.94 3.80 12.33
C GLU A 27 6.58 3.52 10.87
N PHE A 28 7.53 2.94 10.16
CA PHE A 28 7.47 2.75 8.72
C PHE A 28 7.64 1.28 8.38
N TYR A 29 6.77 0.79 7.50
CA TYR A 29 6.86 -0.52 6.88
C TYR A 29 6.79 -0.34 5.37
N TYR A 30 7.60 -1.09 4.64
CA TYR A 30 7.48 -1.16 3.19
C TYR A 30 7.89 -2.54 2.69
N ASP A 31 7.41 -2.86 1.50
CA ASP A 31 7.88 -3.99 0.72
C ASP A 31 7.69 -3.68 -0.76
N ILE A 32 8.25 -4.51 -1.64
CA ILE A 32 8.23 -4.31 -3.09
C ILE A 32 7.40 -5.42 -3.72
N ILE A 33 6.45 -5.03 -4.59
CA ILE A 33 5.84 -5.95 -5.54
C ILE A 33 6.90 -6.27 -6.60
N PRO A 34 7.35 -7.53 -6.71
CA PRO A 34 8.40 -7.89 -7.65
C PRO A 34 8.00 -7.63 -9.10
N ILE A 35 8.97 -7.31 -9.95
CA ILE A 35 8.73 -6.92 -11.35
C ILE A 35 8.03 -8.03 -12.15
N GLU A 36 8.22 -9.29 -11.78
CA GLU A 36 7.62 -10.43 -12.47
C GLU A 36 6.09 -10.36 -12.42
N TYR A 37 5.51 -9.79 -11.35
CA TYR A 37 4.05 -9.62 -11.22
C TYR A 37 3.44 -8.64 -12.23
N PHE A 38 4.29 -7.84 -12.89
CA PHE A 38 3.92 -6.93 -13.97
C PHE A 38 4.22 -7.49 -15.37
N THR A 39 4.58 -8.78 -15.47
CA THR A 39 4.80 -9.48 -16.73
C THR A 39 3.81 -10.63 -16.94
N THR A 40 3.61 -11.08 -18.17
CA THR A 40 2.80 -12.28 -18.47
C THR A 40 3.47 -13.53 -17.87
N PRO A 41 2.71 -14.44 -17.23
CA PRO A 41 1.24 -14.48 -17.15
C PRO A 41 0.65 -13.76 -15.93
N PHE A 42 1.46 -13.25 -15.01
CA PHE A 42 0.99 -12.71 -13.73
C PHE A 42 0.19 -11.41 -13.88
N PHE A 43 0.59 -10.55 -14.81
CA PHE A 43 -0.07 -9.27 -15.06
C PHE A 43 -1.50 -9.44 -15.60
N GLU A 44 -1.69 -10.36 -16.56
CA GLU A 44 -3.01 -10.68 -17.13
C GLU A 44 -3.99 -11.18 -16.06
N ASN A 45 -3.47 -11.93 -15.09
CA ASN A 45 -4.22 -12.41 -13.93
C ASN A 45 -4.33 -11.37 -12.81
N LYS A 46 -3.81 -10.16 -13.01
CA LYS A 46 -3.77 -9.04 -12.04
C LYS A 46 -3.22 -9.46 -10.67
N LEU A 47 -2.20 -10.32 -10.65
CA LEU A 47 -1.64 -10.86 -9.41
C LEU A 47 -0.94 -9.79 -8.56
N TYR A 48 -0.45 -8.71 -9.17
CA TYR A 48 0.11 -7.56 -8.47
C TYR A 48 -0.89 -6.93 -7.47
N LEU A 49 -2.20 -6.93 -7.76
CA LEU A 49 -3.23 -6.45 -6.83
C LEU A 49 -3.35 -7.33 -5.57
N ASN A 50 -3.19 -8.65 -5.74
CA ASN A 50 -3.17 -9.58 -4.61
C ASN A 50 -1.90 -9.37 -3.79
N TYR A 51 -0.75 -9.24 -4.46
CA TYR A 51 0.54 -9.04 -3.79
C TYR A 51 0.55 -7.72 -3.00
N CYS A 52 0.05 -6.63 -3.57
CA CYS A 52 -0.17 -5.36 -2.85
C CYS A 52 -0.99 -5.57 -1.56
N THR A 53 -2.07 -6.35 -1.65
CA THR A 53 -2.91 -6.65 -0.48
C THR A 53 -2.17 -7.46 0.59
N ILE A 54 -1.27 -8.38 0.18
CA ILE A 54 -0.41 -9.13 1.10
C ILE A 54 0.53 -8.17 1.84
N ILE A 55 1.23 -7.28 1.12
CA ILE A 55 2.13 -6.30 1.72
C ILE A 55 1.40 -5.43 2.74
N ILE A 56 0.21 -4.92 2.39
CA ILE A 56 -0.60 -4.09 3.29
C ILE A 56 -1.02 -4.87 4.54
N ASN A 57 -1.45 -6.13 4.39
CA ASN A 57 -1.81 -6.98 5.52
C ASN A 57 -0.62 -7.18 6.48
N GLU A 58 0.58 -7.45 5.96
CA GLU A 58 1.79 -7.59 6.79
C GLU A 58 2.18 -6.26 7.45
N GLY A 59 2.10 -5.14 6.73
CA GLY A 59 2.34 -3.81 7.30
C GLY A 59 1.35 -3.44 8.42
N LEU A 60 0.08 -3.82 8.28
CA LEU A 60 -0.92 -3.61 9.35
C LEU A 60 -0.66 -4.52 10.56
N LYS A 61 -0.18 -5.76 10.36
CA LYS A 61 0.26 -6.63 11.47
C LYS A 61 1.49 -6.08 12.18
N TYR A 62 2.38 -5.41 11.45
CA TYR A 62 3.56 -4.74 11.99
C TYR A 62 3.16 -3.51 12.82
N LEU A 63 2.37 -2.60 12.24
CA LEU A 63 1.96 -1.34 12.89
C LEU A 63 0.90 -1.54 13.97
N LYS A 64 0.09 -2.61 13.89
CA LYS A 64 -0.97 -2.97 14.85
C LYS A 64 -1.92 -1.78 15.15
N PRO A 65 -2.54 -1.15 14.13
CA PRO A 65 -3.47 -0.07 14.39
C PRO A 65 -4.69 -0.54 15.18
N ASP A 66 -5.20 0.34 16.03
CA ASP A 66 -6.55 0.19 16.57
C ASP A 66 -7.58 0.28 15.44
N LYS A 67 -8.76 -0.34 15.61
CA LYS A 67 -9.83 -0.31 14.59
C LYS A 67 -10.35 1.09 14.29
N ASN A 68 -10.21 2.03 15.22
CA ASN A 68 -10.59 3.42 15.04
C ASN A 68 -9.46 4.28 14.43
N GLU A 69 -8.22 3.78 14.39
CA GLU A 69 -7.11 4.52 13.81
C GLU A 69 -7.37 4.73 12.30
N LYS A 70 -7.38 5.99 11.88
CA LYS A 70 -7.62 6.36 10.48
C LYS A 70 -6.48 5.85 9.59
N ILE A 71 -6.84 5.18 8.50
CA ILE A 71 -5.94 4.78 7.43
C ILE A 71 -6.26 5.59 6.18
N GLU A 72 -5.31 6.40 5.73
CA GLU A 72 -5.36 7.07 4.43
C GLU A 72 -4.66 6.19 3.40
N ILE A 73 -5.32 5.93 2.27
CA ILE A 73 -4.78 5.07 1.22
C ILE A 73 -4.92 5.75 -0.14
N CYS A 74 -3.87 5.70 -0.94
CA CYS A 74 -3.86 6.26 -2.28
C CYS A 74 -5.01 5.70 -3.15
N GLN A 75 -5.54 6.54 -4.02
CA GLN A 75 -6.67 6.23 -4.90
C GLN A 75 -6.26 5.39 -6.13
N GLY A 76 -4.96 5.14 -6.31
CA GLY A 76 -4.41 4.31 -7.38
C GLY A 76 -5.12 2.96 -7.52
N TYR A 77 -5.18 2.45 -8.75
CA TYR A 77 -5.84 1.18 -9.06
C TYR A 77 -5.13 -0.01 -8.39
N ILE A 78 -3.83 0.10 -8.13
CA ILE A 78 -3.02 -0.93 -7.47
C ILE A 78 -3.57 -1.32 -6.08
N PHE A 79 -4.29 -0.39 -5.44
CA PHE A 79 -4.90 -0.56 -4.12
C PHE A 79 -6.36 -1.03 -4.16
N GLU A 80 -6.94 -1.34 -5.32
CA GLU A 80 -8.36 -1.72 -5.43
C GLU A 80 -8.72 -2.91 -4.52
N LYS A 81 -7.94 -3.99 -4.60
CA LYS A 81 -8.15 -5.17 -3.75
C LYS A 81 -7.81 -4.91 -2.28
N ALA A 82 -6.82 -4.08 -2.01
CA ALA A 82 -6.46 -3.71 -0.64
C ALA A 82 -7.59 -2.93 0.05
N ARG A 83 -8.24 -1.98 -0.63
CA ARG A 83 -9.42 -1.27 -0.10
C ARG A 83 -10.58 -2.22 0.18
N ALA A 84 -10.80 -3.22 -0.69
CA ALA A 84 -11.81 -4.26 -0.43
C ALA A 84 -11.46 -5.08 0.82
N TYR A 85 -10.19 -5.47 0.99
CA TYR A 85 -9.69 -6.16 2.18
C TYR A 85 -9.87 -5.30 3.45
N LEU A 86 -9.53 -4.02 3.41
CA LEU A 86 -9.69 -3.10 4.56
C LEU A 86 -11.16 -3.01 5.00
N LYS A 87 -12.06 -2.91 4.02
CA LYS A 87 -13.52 -2.90 4.25
C LYS A 87 -14.00 -4.21 4.87
N GLN A 88 -13.58 -5.36 4.34
CA GLN A 88 -13.95 -6.69 4.85
C GLN A 88 -13.49 -6.92 6.29
N ASN A 89 -12.37 -6.32 6.68
CA ASN A 89 -11.78 -6.44 8.02
C ASN A 89 -12.16 -5.28 8.96
N SER A 90 -13.15 -4.46 8.57
CA SER A 90 -13.69 -3.35 9.37
C SER A 90 -12.62 -2.35 9.84
N TYR A 91 -11.64 -2.04 8.99
CA TYR A 91 -10.70 -0.95 9.25
C TYR A 91 -11.34 0.41 8.92
N ASN A 92 -11.00 1.44 9.71
CA ASN A 92 -11.37 2.82 9.44
C ASN A 92 -10.44 3.42 8.35
N PHE A 93 -10.81 3.29 7.07
CA PHE A 93 -9.99 3.78 5.96
C PHE A 93 -10.70 4.82 5.08
N TYR A 94 -9.90 5.71 4.47
CA TYR A 94 -10.36 6.76 3.57
C TYR A 94 -9.46 6.85 2.32
N PRO A 95 -10.00 6.64 1.10
CA PRO A 95 -9.24 6.82 -0.13
C PRO A 95 -8.97 8.31 -0.40
N THR A 96 -7.70 8.70 -0.45
CA THR A 96 -7.29 10.10 -0.67
C THR A 96 -6.02 10.18 -1.50
N LYS A 97 -5.68 11.37 -1.98
CA LYS A 97 -4.30 11.64 -2.40
C LYS A 97 -3.42 11.62 -1.15
N ILE A 98 -2.30 10.92 -1.21
CA ILE A 98 -1.31 10.91 -0.16
C ILE A 98 -0.33 12.06 -0.41
N GLU A 99 0.00 12.75 0.66
CA GLU A 99 0.96 13.86 0.67
C GLU A 99 2.05 13.52 1.70
N GLU A 100 2.72 14.52 2.22
CA GLU A 100 3.70 14.36 3.29
C GLU A 100 3.09 13.73 4.57
N PRO A 101 3.89 12.99 5.36
CA PRO A 101 5.31 12.69 5.16
C PRO A 101 5.62 11.43 4.35
N LEU A 102 4.61 10.66 3.93
CA LEU A 102 4.87 9.40 3.21
C LEU A 102 5.38 9.65 1.79
N GLN A 103 4.83 10.64 1.07
CA GLN A 103 5.17 10.87 -0.34
C GLN A 103 6.68 11.08 -0.55
N SER A 104 7.29 12.10 0.09
CA SER A 104 8.74 12.30 -0.01
C SER A 104 9.55 11.07 0.45
N LYS A 105 9.07 10.34 1.46
CA LYS A 105 9.80 9.20 2.02
C LYS A 105 9.96 8.02 1.05
N ILE A 106 9.07 7.89 0.06
CA ILE A 106 9.09 6.78 -0.91
C ILE A 106 9.45 7.19 -2.34
N GLU A 107 9.43 8.49 -2.65
CA GLU A 107 9.78 9.03 -3.97
C GLU A 107 11.23 9.57 -4.08
N ASP A 108 11.93 9.76 -2.95
CA ASP A 108 13.36 10.14 -2.87
C ASP A 108 14.32 8.94 -3.09
#